data_AF-A0A2E4J6E5-F1
#
_entry.id   AF-A0A2E4J6E5-F1
#
_cell.length_a   1.000
_cell.length_b   1.000
_cell.length_c   1.000
_cell.angle_alpha   90.00
_cell.angle_beta   90.00
_cell.angle_gamma   90.00
#
_symmetry.space_group_name_H-M   'P 1'
#
loop_
_entity.id
_entity.type
_entity.pdbx_description
1 polymer ?
#
loop_
_entity_poly.entity_id
_entity_poly.type
_entity_poly.pdbx_seq_one_letter_code
_entity_poly.pdbx_strand_id
1 'polypeptide(L)' 'MDKILNDILVSKEKDTLVEYEAILQKSLDYMESIDSIDEKKIEKIRQFVARVIHEEIDYLVRNPEDYFELF' A
#
# COMPACT_ATOMS: atom_id res chain seq x y z
N MET A 1 -7.28 0.73 23.93
CA MET A 1 -6.71 2.02 23.47
C MET A 1 -7.80 3.09 23.53
N ASP A 2 -7.49 4.39 23.69
CA ASP A 2 -8.51 5.44 23.52
C ASP A 2 -9.01 5.43 22.08
N LYS A 3 -10.34 5.50 21.87
CA LYS A 3 -10.95 5.42 20.53
C LYS A 3 -10.42 6.53 19.61
N ILE A 4 -10.26 7.73 20.16
CA ILE A 4 -9.73 8.88 19.41
C ILE A 4 -8.30 8.62 18.95
N LEU A 5 -7.48 8.03 19.84
CA LEU A 5 -6.09 7.70 19.51
C LEU A 5 -6.02 6.61 18.43
N ASN A 6 -6.88 5.59 18.51
CA ASN A 6 -6.93 4.52 17.52
C ASN A 6 -7.34 5.04 16.13
N ASP A 7 -8.37 5.89 16.07
CA ASP A 7 -8.82 6.52 14.81
C ASP A 7 -7.71 7.37 14.15
N ILE A 8 -6.92 8.10 14.96
CA ILE A 8 -5.77 8.87 14.48
C ILE A 8 -4.67 7.95 13.92
N LEU A 9 -4.36 6.86 14.62
CA LEU A 9 -3.33 5.91 14.20
C LEU A 9 -3.72 5.22 12.89
N VAL A 10 -4.96 4.74 12.79
CA VAL A 10 -5.49 4.13 11.56
C VAL A 10 -5.43 5.12 10.39
N SER A 11 -5.83 6.37 10.60
CA SER A 11 -5.77 7.38 9.53
C SER A 11 -4.35 7.62 9.05
N LYS A 12 -3.40 7.76 9.98
CA LYS A 12 -1.99 8.02 9.64
C LYS A 12 -1.34 6.83 8.92
N GLU A 13 -1.65 5.62 9.36
CA GLU A 13 -1.11 4.41 8.77
C GLU A 13 -1.68 4.20 7.36
N LYS A 14 -2.98 4.47 7.16
CA LYS A 14 -3.58 4.48 5.83
C LYS A 14 -2.90 5.47 4.89
N ASP A 15 -2.64 6.70 5.35
CA ASP A 15 -1.93 7.70 4.55
C ASP A 15 -0.53 7.21 4.17
N THR A 16 0.15 6.52 5.08
CA THR A 16 1.47 5.93 4.84
C THR A 16 1.43 4.82 3.78
N LEU A 17 0.44 3.92 3.85
CA LEU A 17 0.24 2.85 2.86
C LEU A 17 -0.04 3.43 1.46
N VAL A 18 -0.85 4.49 1.37
CA VAL A 18 -1.12 5.21 0.12
C VAL A 18 0.13 5.89 -0.44
N GLU A 19 0.96 6.48 0.43
CA GLU A 19 2.23 7.08 0.02
C GLU A 19 3.20 6.02 -0.55
N TYR A 20 3.30 4.86 0.09
CA TYR A 20 4.11 3.75 -0.40
C TYR A 20 3.62 3.20 -1.74
N GLU A 21 2.30 3.08 -1.92
CA GLU A 21 1.75 2.74 -3.23
C GLU A 21 2.21 3.73 -4.30
N ALA A 22 2.08 5.04 -4.05
CA ALA A 22 2.49 6.08 -5.00
C ALA A 22 3.99 6.01 -5.35
N ILE A 23 4.86 5.69 -4.38
CA ILE A 23 6.31 5.50 -4.62
C ILE A 23 6.56 4.25 -5.48
N LEU A 24 5.85 3.15 -5.22
CA LEU A 24 5.97 1.92 -6.01
C LEU A 24 5.50 2.15 -7.45
N GLN A 25 4.37 2.85 -7.64
CA GLN A 25 3.85 3.20 -8.96
C GLN A 25 4.88 4.00 -9.78
N LYS A 26 5.48 5.04 -9.18
CA LYS A 26 6.56 5.82 -9.83
C LYS A 26 7.78 4.97 -10.17
N SER A 27 8.10 4.00 -9.33
CA SER A 27 9.20 3.08 -9.57
C SER A 27 8.92 2.17 -10.78
N LEU A 28 7.67 1.72 -10.93
CA LEU A 28 7.22 0.95 -12.11
C LEU A 28 7.23 1.81 -13.37
N ASP A 29 6.83 3.08 -13.30
CA ASP A 29 6.90 4.02 -14.42
C ASP A 29 8.36 4.21 -14.88
N TYR A 30 9.30 4.29 -13.94
CA TYR A 30 10.73 4.32 -14.26
C TYR A 30 11.19 3.02 -14.95
N MET A 31 10.72 1.85 -14.50
CA MET A 31 11.04 0.57 -15.14
C MET A 31 10.48 0.48 -16.57
N GLU A 32 9.30 1.03 -16.84
CA GLU A 32 8.72 1.14 -18.19
C GLU A 32 9.60 1.96 -19.14
N SER A 33 10.35 2.93 -18.62
CA SER A 33 11.26 3.75 -19.44
C SER A 33 12.55 3.05 -19.86
N ILE A 34 12.82 1.83 -19.37
CA ILE A 34 14.03 1.06 -19.69
C ILE A 34 13.81 0.26 -20.98
N ASP A 35 14.71 0.40 -21.95
CA ASP A 35 14.66 -0.36 -23.20
C ASP A 35 14.60 -1.88 -22.96
N SER A 36 13.77 -2.58 -23.73
CA SER A 36 13.56 -4.04 -23.69
C SER A 36 12.84 -4.59 -22.45
N ILE A 37 12.13 -3.76 -21.69
CA ILE A 37 11.24 -4.24 -20.62
C ILE A 37 9.99 -4.93 -21.20
N ASP A 38 9.46 -5.91 -20.47
CA ASP A 38 8.16 -6.53 -20.80
C ASP A 38 7.04 -5.77 -20.08
N GLU A 39 6.42 -4.83 -20.78
CA GLU A 39 5.32 -3.99 -20.27
C GLU A 39 4.19 -4.83 -19.66
N LYS A 40 3.91 -6.04 -20.18
CA LYS A 40 2.86 -6.92 -19.61
C LYS A 40 3.23 -7.45 -18.24
N LYS A 41 4.52 -7.64 -17.96
CA LYS A 41 4.98 -8.01 -16.61
C LYS A 41 4.88 -6.82 -15.66
N ILE A 42 5.22 -5.62 -16.11
CA ILE A 42 5.07 -4.42 -15.29
C ILE A 42 3.61 -4.20 -14.91
N GLU A 43 2.69 -4.32 -15.86
CA GLU A 43 1.25 -4.19 -15.59
C GLU A 43 0.75 -5.21 -14.57
N LYS A 44 1.23 -6.47 -14.63
CA LYS A 44 0.89 -7.48 -13.61
C LYS A 44 1.42 -7.12 -12.23
N ILE A 45 2.63 -6.56 -12.15
CA ILE A 45 3.20 -6.10 -10.88
C ILE A 45 2.39 -4.91 -10.36
N ARG A 46 1.99 -3.99 -11.23
CA ARG A 46 1.16 -2.83 -10.91
C ARG A 46 -0.16 -3.25 -10.26
N GLN A 47 -0.88 -4.18 -10.89
CA GLN A 47 -2.13 -4.73 -10.38
C GLN A 47 -1.93 -5.48 -9.06
N PHE A 48 -0.84 -6.24 -8.95
CA PHE A 48 -0.52 -6.98 -7.73
C PHE A 48 -0.28 -6.03 -6.54
N VAL A 49 0.56 -5.01 -6.73
CA VAL A 49 0.89 -4.02 -5.69
C VAL A 49 -0.37 -3.29 -5.23
N ALA A 50 -1.17 -2.78 -6.17
CA ALA A 50 -2.41 -2.08 -5.83
C ALA A 50 -3.37 -2.96 -5.04
N ARG A 51 -3.52 -4.23 -5.43
CA ARG A 51 -4.35 -5.20 -4.70
C ARG A 51 -3.83 -5.43 -3.28
N VAL A 52 -2.52 -5.64 -3.11
CA VAL A 52 -1.93 -5.89 -1.78
C VAL A 52 -2.10 -4.69 -0.87
N ILE A 53 -1.85 -3.46 -1.35
CA ILE A 53 -2.04 -2.26 -0.55
C ILE A 53 -3.52 -2.08 -0.14
N HIS A 54 -4.45 -2.33 -1.06
CA HIS A 54 -5.88 -2.27 -0.72
C HIS A 54 -6.29 -3.33 0.30
N GLU A 55 -5.80 -4.56 0.17
CA GLU A 55 -6.03 -5.63 1.16
C GLU A 55 -5.46 -5.25 2.53
N GLU A 56 -4.28 -4.63 2.57
CA GLU A 56 -3.63 -4.15 3.80
C GLU A 56 -4.44 -3.04 4.48
N ILE A 57 -4.91 -2.05 3.71
CA ILE A 57 -5.78 -0.97 4.21
C ILE A 57 -7.10 -1.55 4.73
N ASP A 58 -7.70 -2.50 4.01
CA ASP A 58 -8.94 -3.16 4.43
C ASP A 58 -8.73 -3.92 5.76
N TYR A 59 -7.60 -4.59 5.91
CA TYR A 59 -7.25 -5.30 7.13
C TYR A 59 -7.03 -4.33 8.31
N LEU A 60 -6.27 -3.25 8.10
CA LEU A 60 -6.05 -2.17 9.07
C LEU A 60 -7.38 -1.58 9.60
N VAL A 61 -8.31 -1.28 8.70
CA VAL A 61 -9.59 -0.66 9.07
C VAL A 61 -10.49 -1.63 9.84
N ARG A 62 -10.45 -2.92 9.51
CA ARG A 62 -11.30 -3.94 10.13
C ARG A 62 -10.75 -4.47 11.45
N ASN A 63 -9.42 -4.55 11.57
CA ASN A 63 -8.74 -5.16 12.71
C ASN A 63 -7.58 -4.26 13.19
N PRO A 64 -7.87 -3.01 13.61
CA PRO A 64 -6.83 -2.04 13.93
C PRO A 64 -5.98 -2.44 15.14
N GLU A 65 -6.57 -3.10 16.15
CA GLU A 65 -5.81 -3.57 17.31
C GLU A 65 -4.81 -4.65 16.93
N ASP A 66 -5.25 -5.67 16.17
CA ASP A 66 -4.37 -6.75 15.68
C ASP A 66 -3.29 -6.20 14.72
N TYR A 67 -3.63 -5.22 13.89
CA TYR A 67 -2.69 -4.61 12.93
C TYR A 67 -1.48 -4.01 13.65
N PHE A 68 -1.71 -3.24 14.71
CA PHE A 68 -0.64 -2.56 15.45
C PHE A 68 0.09 -3.47 16.46
N GLU A 69 -0.43 -4.66 16.77
CA GLU A 69 0.29 -5.66 17.59
C GLU A 69 1.33 -6.46 16.79
N LEU A 70 1.26 -6.44 15.46
CA LEU A 70 2.21 -7.13 14.58
C LEU A 70 3.58 -6.43 14.45
N PHE A 71 3.74 -5.23 15.05
CA PHE A 71 4.93 -4.38 14.97
C PHE A 71 5.38 -3.89 16.35
#